data_AF-A0A392MMH3-F1
#
_entry.id   AF-A0A392MMH3-F1
#
_cell.length_a   1.000
_cell.length_b   1.000
_cell.length_c   1.000
_cell.angle_alpha   90.00
_cell.angle_beta   90.00
_cell.angle_gamma   90.00
#
_symmetry.space_group_name_H-M   'P 1'
#
loop_
_entity.id
_entity.type
_entity.pdbx_description
1 polymer ?
#
loop_
_entity_poly.entity_id
_entity_poly.type
_entity_poly.pdbx_seq_one_letter_code
_entity_poly.pdbx_strand_id
1 'polypeptide(L)'
;EEAVKRGYLNTDSEFMKKDLHGGSCSVTALIRNGNLIVSNAGDCRAVISKGGVAKALTSDHRPSREDERDRIETLGGYVDLCRGVWRIQGSLAVSRSIGDRHLKQWVTAEPETKVIRIEPEHDLLILASDGLWDKVSNQEAVDTARQFCVGNNKQQALLACKKLAELAVSRGSLDDTSVMLIKLKQYI
;
A
#
# COMPACT_ATOMS: atom_id res chain seq x y z
N GLU A 1 -12.69 3.58 -11.35
CA GLU A 1 -12.54 4.16 -10.01
C GLU A 1 -13.69 3.76 -9.09
N GLU A 2 -14.92 4.23 -9.35
CA GLU A 2 -16.12 3.92 -8.53
C GLU A 2 -16.35 2.43 -8.22
N ALA A 3 -16.09 1.54 -9.18
CA ALA A 3 -16.22 0.11 -8.94
C ALA A 3 -15.23 -0.41 -7.88
N VAL A 4 -14.00 0.10 -7.86
CA VAL A 4 -12.98 -0.29 -6.87
C VAL A 4 -13.31 0.30 -5.52
N LYS A 5 -13.69 1.59 -5.45
CA LYS A 5 -14.18 2.22 -4.23
C LYS A 5 -15.33 1.43 -3.60
N ARG A 6 -16.35 1.08 -4.39
CA ARG A 6 -17.45 0.21 -3.92
C ARG A 6 -16.97 -1.15 -3.44
N GLY A 7 -15.96 -1.74 -4.09
CA GLY A 7 -15.33 -2.98 -3.63
C GLY A 7 -14.82 -2.86 -2.20
N TYR A 8 -14.01 -1.85 -1.91
CA TYR A 8 -13.48 -1.59 -0.56
C TYR A 8 -14.59 -1.36 0.47
N LEU A 9 -15.54 -0.48 0.17
CA LEU A 9 -16.65 -0.15 1.09
C LEU A 9 -17.57 -1.34 1.34
N ASN A 10 -17.85 -2.15 0.33
CA ASN A 10 -18.63 -3.37 0.50
C ASN A 10 -17.88 -4.40 1.34
N THR A 11 -16.59 -4.62 1.07
CA THR A 11 -15.76 -5.53 1.88
C THR A 11 -15.73 -5.09 3.34
N ASP A 12 -15.58 -3.79 3.61
CA ASP A 12 -15.66 -3.23 4.95
C ASP A 12 -17.02 -3.45 5.60
N SER A 13 -18.11 -3.11 4.90
CA SER A 13 -19.47 -3.33 5.41
C SER A 13 -19.74 -4.79 5.76
N GLU A 14 -19.32 -5.74 4.93
CA GLU A 14 -19.46 -7.18 5.21
C GLU A 14 -18.56 -7.64 6.36
N PHE A 15 -17.34 -7.10 6.48
CA PHE A 15 -16.45 -7.41 7.60
C PHE A 15 -17.04 -6.88 8.92
N MET A 16 -17.63 -5.69 8.90
CA MET A 16 -18.28 -5.04 10.05
C MET A 16 -19.58 -5.72 10.50
N LYS A 17 -20.10 -6.70 9.76
CA LYS A 17 -21.17 -7.58 10.24
C LYS A 17 -20.65 -8.74 11.10
N LYS A 18 -19.34 -9.02 11.01
CA LYS A 18 -18.68 -10.05 11.83
C LYS A 18 -18.34 -9.46 13.19
N ASP A 19 -18.44 -10.29 14.23
CA ASP A 19 -18.05 -9.91 15.60
C ASP A 19 -16.52 -10.02 15.78
N LEU A 20 -15.79 -9.24 14.98
CA LEU A 20 -14.33 -9.19 14.96
C LEU A 20 -13.87 -7.75 15.17
N HIS A 21 -12.74 -7.57 15.85
CA HIS A 21 -12.22 -6.26 16.26
C HIS A 21 -11.02 -5.76 15.46
N GLY A 22 -10.40 -6.63 14.64
CA GLY A 22 -9.22 -6.29 13.86
C GLY A 22 -9.51 -5.40 12.66
N GLY A 23 -8.42 -5.01 12.00
CA GLY A 23 -8.46 -4.28 10.73
C GLY A 23 -7.32 -4.72 9.82
N SER A 24 -7.35 -4.22 8.59
CA SER A 24 -6.32 -4.51 7.59
C SER A 24 -6.18 -3.36 6.61
N CYS A 25 -4.93 -2.97 6.36
CA CYS A 25 -4.56 -2.13 5.24
C CYS A 25 -4.74 -2.90 3.93
N SER A 26 -5.06 -2.20 2.84
CA SER A 26 -5.24 -2.83 1.55
C SER A 26 -4.75 -1.94 0.42
N VAL A 27 -3.71 -2.40 -0.26
CA VAL A 27 -3.29 -1.90 -1.57
C VAL A 27 -3.66 -2.92 -2.65
N THR A 28 -4.30 -2.45 -3.72
CA THR A 28 -4.76 -3.30 -4.82
C THR A 28 -4.29 -2.76 -6.16
N ALA A 29 -4.10 -3.65 -7.12
CA ALA A 29 -3.80 -3.31 -8.51
C ALA A 29 -4.70 -4.13 -9.45
N LEU A 30 -5.43 -3.45 -10.32
CA LEU A 30 -6.26 -4.04 -11.37
C LEU A 30 -5.73 -3.62 -12.73
N ILE A 31 -5.34 -4.59 -13.54
CA ILE A 31 -4.91 -4.39 -14.92
C ILE A 31 -6.03 -4.82 -15.85
N ARG A 32 -6.52 -3.91 -16.68
CA ARG A 32 -7.57 -4.19 -17.66
C ARG A 32 -7.40 -3.32 -18.90
N ASN A 33 -7.38 -3.96 -20.08
CA ASN A 33 -7.24 -3.29 -21.38
C ASN A 33 -6.03 -2.31 -21.40
N GLY A 34 -4.91 -2.73 -20.81
CA GLY A 34 -3.66 -1.96 -20.60
C GLY A 34 -3.77 -0.71 -19.72
N ASN A 35 -4.89 -0.50 -19.02
CA ASN A 35 -4.97 0.44 -17.92
C ASN A 35 -4.60 -0.26 -16.62
N LEU A 36 -3.83 0.44 -15.77
CA LEU A 36 -3.49 0.05 -14.42
C LEU A 36 -4.25 0.95 -13.44
N ILE A 37 -5.12 0.35 -12.64
CA ILE A 37 -5.89 0.99 -11.58
C ILE A 37 -5.30 0.53 -10.26
N VAL A 38 -4.74 1.46 -9.48
CA VAL A 38 -4.17 1.18 -8.16
C VAL A 38 -4.96 1.91 -7.10
N SER A 39 -5.35 1.21 -6.05
CA SER A 39 -6.11 1.77 -4.93
C SER A 39 -5.45 1.41 -3.61
N ASN A 40 -5.48 2.33 -2.64
CA ASN A 40 -4.90 2.12 -1.32
C ASN A 40 -5.81 2.64 -0.21
N ALA A 41 -5.96 1.86 0.86
CA ALA A 41 -6.49 2.29 2.14
C ALA A 41 -5.57 1.74 3.24
N GLY A 42 -4.84 2.63 3.91
CA GLY A 42 -3.79 2.27 4.88
C GLY A 42 -2.39 2.69 4.42
N ASP A 43 -1.37 2.10 5.01
CA ASP A 43 0.06 2.42 4.84
C ASP A 43 0.86 1.38 4.05
N CYS A 44 0.17 0.42 3.41
CA CYS A 44 0.76 -0.28 2.28
C CYS A 44 1.01 0.69 1.13
N ARG A 45 1.97 0.35 0.24
CA ARG A 45 2.32 1.23 -0.89
C ARG A 45 2.52 0.46 -2.19
N ALA A 46 2.10 1.10 -3.28
CA ALA A 46 2.38 0.68 -4.63
C ALA A 46 3.39 1.64 -5.31
N VAL A 47 4.46 1.07 -5.84
CA VAL A 47 5.54 1.80 -6.52
C VAL A 47 5.74 1.21 -7.90
N ILE A 48 5.62 2.05 -8.93
CA ILE A 48 5.91 1.68 -10.32
C ILE A 48 7.33 2.10 -10.68
N SER A 49 7.98 1.32 -11.53
CA SER A 49 9.21 1.72 -12.19
C SER A 49 8.90 2.21 -13.61
N LYS A 50 9.41 3.40 -13.95
CA LYS A 50 9.37 3.96 -15.30
C LYS A 50 10.80 4.20 -15.77
N GLY A 51 11.29 3.34 -16.66
CA GLY A 51 12.63 3.46 -17.25
C GLY A 51 13.80 3.41 -16.25
N GLY A 52 13.59 2.92 -15.03
CA GLY A 52 14.60 2.88 -13.97
C GLY A 52 14.17 3.63 -12.73
N VAL A 53 13.31 4.62 -12.92
CA VAL A 53 12.97 5.58 -11.89
C VAL A 53 11.73 5.12 -11.15
N ALA A 54 11.84 5.03 -9.83
CA ALA A 54 10.72 4.70 -8.97
C ALA A 54 9.74 5.87 -8.85
N LYS A 55 8.45 5.56 -8.96
CA LYS A 55 7.36 6.51 -8.77
C LYS A 55 6.29 5.87 -7.90
N ALA A 56 6.02 6.47 -6.75
CA ALA A 56 4.89 6.05 -5.92
C ALA A 56 3.57 6.32 -6.66
N LEU A 57 2.72 5.30 -6.75
CA LEU A 57 1.36 5.43 -7.29
C LEU A 57 0.35 5.73 -6.18
N THR A 58 0.67 5.41 -4.94
CA THR A 58 -0.15 5.65 -3.75
C THR A 58 0.58 6.53 -2.76
N SER A 59 -0.17 7.22 -1.90
CA SER A 59 0.35 7.82 -0.68
C SER A 59 -0.12 6.99 0.51
N ASP A 60 0.74 6.84 1.52
CA ASP A 60 0.39 6.13 2.75
C ASP A 60 -0.63 6.95 3.54
N HIS A 61 -1.63 6.29 4.09
CA HIS A 61 -2.66 6.88 4.95
C HIS A 61 -2.24 6.77 6.41
N ARG A 62 -1.36 7.69 6.83
CA ARG A 62 -0.90 7.80 8.21
C ARG A 62 -1.58 8.98 8.90
N PRO A 63 -1.86 8.91 10.22
CA PRO A 63 -2.45 10.01 10.97
C PRO A 63 -1.63 11.31 10.94
N SER A 64 -0.34 11.23 10.59
CA SER A 64 0.54 12.39 10.42
C SER A 64 0.35 13.14 9.10
N ARG A 65 -0.37 12.58 8.13
CA ARG A 65 -0.67 13.24 6.86
C ARG A 65 -1.69 14.34 7.13
N GLU A 66 -1.39 15.56 6.68
CA GLU A 66 -2.11 16.78 7.07
C GLU A 66 -3.62 16.67 6.82
N ASP A 67 -4.03 16.27 5.61
CA ASP A 67 -5.43 16.10 5.24
C ASP A 67 -6.15 15.01 6.06
N GLU A 68 -5.47 13.91 6.39
CA GLU A 68 -6.02 12.86 7.22
C GLU A 68 -6.16 13.30 8.67
N ARG A 69 -5.16 14.02 9.19
CA ARG A 69 -5.18 14.60 10.53
C ARG A 69 -6.35 15.57 10.68
N ASP A 70 -6.48 16.50 9.74
CA ASP A 70 -7.56 17.49 9.72
C ASP A 70 -8.93 16.81 9.68
N ARG A 71 -9.08 15.76 8.86
CA ARG A 71 -10.30 14.95 8.79
C ARG A 71 -10.62 14.29 10.14
N ILE A 72 -9.64 13.71 10.82
CA ILE A 72 -9.80 13.05 12.11
C ILE A 72 -10.20 14.05 13.19
N GLU A 73 -9.49 15.18 13.29
CA GLU A 73 -9.71 16.21 14.31
C GLU A 73 -11.06 16.92 14.10
N THR A 74 -11.47 17.16 12.85
CA THR A 74 -12.80 17.71 12.51
C THR A 74 -13.95 16.81 12.94
N LEU A 75 -13.74 15.49 12.96
CA LEU A 75 -14.72 14.49 13.42
C LEU A 75 -14.66 14.27 14.95
N GLY A 76 -14.02 15.19 15.69
CA GLY A 76 -13.88 15.14 17.14
C GLY A 76 -12.88 14.11 17.65
N GLY A 77 -12.02 13.57 16.77
CA GLY A 77 -10.91 12.72 17.14
C GLY A 77 -9.68 13.52 17.53
N TYR A 78 -8.62 12.83 17.96
CA TYR A 78 -7.30 13.43 18.10
C TYR A 78 -6.21 12.51 17.55
N VAL A 79 -5.10 13.12 17.15
CA VAL A 79 -3.89 12.43 16.70
C VAL A 79 -2.76 12.74 17.68
N ASP A 80 -2.18 11.69 18.26
CA ASP A 80 -1.13 11.82 19.27
C ASP A 80 0.17 11.13 18.82
N LEU A 81 1.31 11.69 19.24
CA LEU A 81 2.63 11.16 18.90
C LEU A 81 3.11 10.23 20.03
N CYS A 82 2.77 8.95 19.92
CA CYS A 82 3.12 7.95 20.93
C CYS A 82 4.44 7.25 20.55
N ARG A 83 5.51 7.47 21.34
CA ARG A 83 6.82 6.84 21.13
C ARG A 83 7.38 7.05 19.71
N GLY A 84 7.17 8.24 19.15
CA GLY A 84 7.64 8.61 17.80
C GLY A 84 6.72 8.14 16.66
N VAL A 85 5.59 7.50 16.94
CA VAL A 85 4.60 7.08 15.94
C VAL A 85 3.28 7.80 16.16
N TRP A 86 2.76 8.45 15.12
CA TRP A 86 1.47 9.14 15.16
C TRP A 86 0.31 8.15 15.19
N ARG A 87 -0.62 8.33 16.12
CA ARG A 87 -1.74 7.40 16.36
C ARG A 87 -3.06 8.13 16.55
N ILE A 88 -4.13 7.58 15.98
CA ILE A 88 -5.50 8.01 16.21
C ILE A 88 -5.92 7.56 17.60
N GLN A 89 -6.41 8.49 18.42
CA GLN A 89 -6.84 8.21 19.81
C GLN A 89 -5.73 7.52 20.63
N GLY A 90 -4.46 7.76 20.30
CA GLY A 90 -3.31 7.05 20.89
C GLY A 90 -3.20 5.55 20.56
N SER A 91 -4.09 5.00 19.74
CA SER A 91 -4.23 3.55 19.48
C SER A 91 -3.66 3.12 18.13
N LEU A 92 -4.23 3.61 17.02
CA LEU A 92 -3.98 3.06 15.67
C LEU A 92 -3.08 3.97 14.82
N ALA A 93 -2.05 3.39 14.20
CA ALA A 93 -1.03 4.13 13.43
C ALA A 93 -1.39 4.36 11.94
N VAL A 94 -2.60 3.98 11.53
CA VAL A 94 -3.13 4.18 10.16
C VAL A 94 -4.45 4.96 10.24
N SER A 95 -4.72 5.78 9.22
CA SER A 95 -5.92 6.61 9.16
C SER A 95 -7.05 6.04 8.30
N ARG A 96 -6.73 5.03 7.49
CA ARG A 96 -7.68 4.31 6.65
C ARG A 96 -7.42 2.82 6.71
N SER A 97 -8.49 2.03 6.76
CA SER A 97 -8.40 0.56 6.78
C SER A 97 -9.78 -0.06 6.57
N ILE A 98 -9.78 -1.35 6.21
CA ILE A 98 -10.94 -2.22 6.30
C ILE A 98 -11.01 -2.75 7.74
N GLY A 99 -12.19 -2.75 8.35
CA GLY A 99 -12.39 -3.12 9.76
C GLY A 99 -12.13 -1.96 10.72
N ASP A 100 -11.45 -2.24 11.83
CA ASP A 100 -11.17 -1.31 12.93
C ASP A 100 -12.44 -0.69 13.51
N ARG A 101 -13.44 -1.55 13.80
CA ARG A 101 -14.78 -1.17 14.29
C ARG A 101 -14.77 -0.09 15.36
N HIS A 102 -13.88 -0.23 16.33
CA HIS A 102 -13.78 0.65 17.50
C HIS A 102 -13.32 2.07 17.17
N LEU A 103 -12.73 2.30 15.99
CA LEU A 103 -12.26 3.61 15.52
C LEU A 103 -12.95 4.05 14.22
N LYS A 104 -14.01 3.38 13.77
CA LYS A 104 -14.65 3.62 12.47
C LYS A 104 -15.20 5.04 12.29
N GLN A 105 -15.44 5.76 13.39
CA GLN A 105 -15.77 7.19 13.35
C GLN A 105 -14.67 8.01 12.67
N TRP A 106 -13.39 7.64 12.84
CA TRP A 106 -12.23 8.36 12.32
C TRP A 106 -11.47 7.59 11.24
N VAL A 107 -11.61 6.27 11.20
CA VAL A 107 -10.95 5.37 10.25
C VAL A 107 -11.91 4.99 9.13
N THR A 108 -11.63 5.45 7.91
CA THR A 108 -12.46 5.15 6.74
C THR A 108 -11.87 4.00 5.92
N ALA A 109 -12.74 3.19 5.31
CA ALA A 109 -12.34 2.18 4.32
C ALA A 109 -12.27 2.73 2.89
N GLU A 110 -12.56 4.02 2.70
CA GLU A 110 -12.54 4.64 1.38
C GLU A 110 -11.11 4.75 0.84
N PRO A 111 -10.79 4.10 -0.30
CA PRO A 111 -9.45 4.12 -0.83
C PRO A 111 -9.19 5.38 -1.66
N GLU A 112 -7.93 5.82 -1.70
CA GLU A 112 -7.45 6.70 -2.77
C GLU A 112 -7.07 5.88 -3.98
N THR A 113 -7.55 6.29 -5.16
CA THR A 113 -7.35 5.55 -6.41
C THR A 113 -6.59 6.38 -7.43
N LYS A 114 -5.68 5.72 -8.13
CA LYS A 114 -4.95 6.28 -9.27
C LYS A 114 -5.10 5.38 -10.47
N VAL A 115 -5.44 5.98 -11.61
CA VAL A 115 -5.54 5.28 -12.90
C VAL A 115 -4.47 5.81 -13.82
N ILE A 116 -3.66 4.92 -14.37
CA ILE A 116 -2.68 5.24 -15.41
C ILE A 116 -2.76 4.25 -16.57
N ARG A 117 -2.34 4.70 -17.75
CA ARG A 117 -2.09 3.82 -18.89
C ARG A 117 -0.72 3.15 -18.69
N ILE A 118 -0.64 1.85 -18.94
CA ILE A 118 0.65 1.16 -18.99
C ILE A 118 1.33 1.58 -20.30
N GLU A 119 2.60 1.98 -20.19
CA GLU A 119 3.40 2.53 -21.28
C GLU A 119 4.63 1.62 -21.45
N PRO A 120 5.29 1.59 -22.63
CA PRO A 120 6.47 0.76 -22.87
C PRO A 120 7.62 0.95 -21.86
N GLU A 121 7.74 2.13 -21.28
CA GLU A 121 8.75 2.48 -20.27
C GLU A 121 8.41 1.92 -18.89
N HIS A 122 7.16 1.56 -18.63
CA HIS A 122 6.73 0.94 -17.39
C HIS A 122 7.10 -0.54 -17.39
N ASP A 123 8.07 -0.92 -16.55
CA ASP A 123 8.64 -2.27 -16.59
C ASP A 123 8.23 -3.15 -15.41
N LEU A 124 8.07 -2.59 -14.22
CA LEU A 124 7.58 -3.33 -13.06
C LEU A 124 6.71 -2.48 -12.11
N LEU A 125 5.89 -3.17 -11.33
CA LEU A 125 5.09 -2.64 -10.24
C LEU A 125 5.34 -3.47 -8.98
N ILE A 126 5.61 -2.79 -7.86
CA ILE A 126 5.81 -3.37 -6.54
C ILE A 126 4.64 -2.95 -5.65
N LEU A 127 3.96 -3.91 -5.03
CA LEU A 127 3.03 -3.69 -3.92
C LEU A 127 3.66 -4.31 -2.68
N ALA A 128 3.72 -3.59 -1.57
CA ALA A 128 4.21 -4.16 -0.32
C ALA A 128 3.60 -3.49 0.92
N SER A 129 3.67 -4.19 2.05
CA SER A 129 3.38 -3.64 3.39
C SER A 129 4.46 -2.64 3.83
N ASP A 130 4.14 -1.85 4.85
CA ASP A 130 5.06 -0.96 5.56
C ASP A 130 6.27 -1.69 6.16
N GLY A 131 6.14 -2.98 6.51
CA GLY A 131 7.27 -3.84 6.86
C GLY A 131 8.45 -3.78 5.87
N LEU A 132 8.19 -3.52 4.57
CA LEU A 132 9.23 -3.15 3.58
C LEU A 132 9.53 -1.65 3.59
N TRP A 133 8.49 -0.82 3.40
CA TRP A 133 8.63 0.60 3.07
C TRP A 133 9.19 1.47 4.20
N ASP A 134 9.12 0.99 5.44
CA ASP A 134 9.71 1.66 6.59
C ASP A 134 11.25 1.54 6.62
N LYS A 135 11.82 0.56 5.90
CA LYS A 135 13.27 0.29 5.88
C LYS A 135 13.92 0.43 4.51
N VAL A 136 13.14 0.37 3.43
CA VAL A 136 13.63 0.36 2.05
C VAL A 136 12.96 1.48 1.26
N SER A 137 13.78 2.32 0.63
CA SER A 137 13.28 3.43 -0.17
C SER A 137 12.64 2.94 -1.48
N ASN A 138 11.75 3.76 -2.05
CA ASN A 138 11.09 3.43 -3.33
C ASN A 138 12.10 3.13 -4.45
N GLN A 139 13.15 3.94 -4.58
CA GLN A 139 14.16 3.80 -5.63
C GLN A 139 14.98 2.54 -5.43
N GLU A 140 15.43 2.28 -4.21
CA GLU A 140 16.20 1.09 -3.89
C GLU A 140 15.41 -0.21 -4.12
N ALA A 141 14.12 -0.22 -3.78
CA ALA A 141 13.26 -1.37 -4.05
C ALA A 141 13.15 -1.65 -5.55
N VAL A 142 13.01 -0.61 -6.36
CA VAL A 142 13.01 -0.71 -7.83
C VAL A 142 14.36 -1.20 -8.34
N ASP A 143 15.47 -0.60 -7.92
CA ASP A 143 16.81 -0.99 -8.38
C ASP A 143 17.12 -2.45 -8.04
N THR A 144 16.75 -2.88 -6.83
CA THR A 144 16.89 -4.27 -6.38
C THR A 144 16.03 -5.21 -7.22
N ALA A 145 14.74 -4.90 -7.40
CA ALA A 145 13.81 -5.77 -8.14
C ALA A 145 14.14 -5.87 -9.64
N ARG A 146 14.60 -4.77 -10.25
CA ARG A 146 14.92 -4.70 -11.68
C ARG A 146 16.00 -5.68 -12.10
N GLN A 147 16.97 -5.97 -11.23
CA GLN A 147 18.05 -6.93 -11.49
C GLN A 147 17.52 -8.34 -11.80
N PHE A 148 16.32 -8.67 -11.31
CA PHE A 148 15.66 -9.96 -11.49
C PHE A 148 14.55 -9.91 -12.56
N CYS A 149 14.36 -8.77 -13.23
CA CYS A 149 13.32 -8.59 -14.24
C CYS A 149 13.82 -8.81 -15.68
N VAL A 150 15.03 -9.37 -15.86
CA VAL A 150 15.57 -9.72 -17.18
C VAL A 150 14.89 -10.98 -17.71
N GLY A 151 13.93 -10.82 -18.61
CA GLY A 151 13.16 -11.91 -19.22
C GLY A 151 11.88 -12.29 -18.45
N ASN A 152 11.16 -13.32 -18.94
CA ASN A 152 9.83 -13.72 -18.43
C ASN A 152 9.85 -14.91 -17.45
N ASN A 153 10.91 -15.07 -16.66
CA ASN A 153 10.97 -16.13 -15.66
C ASN A 153 10.23 -15.72 -14.36
N LYS A 154 9.22 -16.51 -13.96
CA LYS A 154 8.47 -16.33 -12.70
C LYS A 154 9.35 -16.57 -11.46
N GLN A 155 10.30 -17.50 -11.53
CA GLN A 155 11.21 -17.80 -10.42
C GLN A 155 12.07 -16.59 -10.06
N GLN A 156 12.50 -15.81 -11.05
CA GLN A 156 13.25 -14.59 -10.79
C GLN A 156 12.40 -13.53 -10.08
N ALA A 157 11.11 -13.40 -10.43
CA ALA A 157 10.22 -12.47 -9.73
C ALA A 157 10.04 -12.87 -8.25
N LEU A 158 9.95 -14.17 -7.95
CA LEU A 158 9.91 -14.67 -6.58
C LEU A 158 11.21 -14.39 -5.82
N LEU A 159 12.38 -14.57 -6.47
CA LEU A 159 13.67 -14.22 -5.88
C LEU A 159 13.78 -12.73 -5.58
N ALA A 160 13.25 -11.87 -6.46
CA ALA A 160 13.19 -10.43 -6.22
C ALA A 160 12.37 -10.08 -4.97
N CYS A 161 11.16 -10.64 -4.84
CA CYS A 161 10.32 -10.46 -3.64
C CYS A 161 11.05 -10.93 -2.38
N LYS A 162 11.69 -12.12 -2.44
CA LYS A 162 12.46 -12.66 -1.31
C LYS A 162 13.61 -11.72 -0.93
N LYS A 163 14.35 -11.21 -1.92
CA LYS A 163 15.48 -10.30 -1.69
C LYS A 163 15.04 -8.98 -1.06
N LEU A 164 13.90 -8.44 -1.47
CA LEU A 164 13.32 -7.23 -0.87
C LEU A 164 12.91 -7.45 0.58
N ALA A 165 12.26 -8.58 0.88
CA ALA A 165 11.90 -8.93 2.25
C ALA A 165 13.15 -9.12 3.14
N GLU A 166 14.16 -9.86 2.65
CA GLU A 166 15.44 -10.02 3.35
C GLU A 166 16.15 -8.68 3.57
N LEU A 167 16.09 -7.76 2.61
CA LEU A 167 16.67 -6.43 2.74
C LEU A 167 16.00 -5.65 3.89
N ALA A 168 14.67 -5.68 3.99
CA ALA A 168 13.95 -5.07 5.11
C ALA A 168 14.36 -5.66 6.46
N VAL A 169 14.41 -6.99 6.57
CA VAL A 169 14.83 -7.71 7.78
C VAL A 169 16.28 -7.37 8.15
N SER A 170 17.19 -7.34 7.18
CA SER A 170 18.60 -7.00 7.41
C SER A 170 18.81 -5.58 7.95
N ARG A 171 17.81 -4.70 7.77
CA ARG A 171 17.78 -3.33 8.28
C ARG A 171 16.98 -3.18 9.57
N GLY A 172 16.67 -4.30 10.22
CA GLY A 172 15.96 -4.32 11.48
C GLY A 172 14.46 -4.07 11.34
N SER A 173 13.84 -4.41 10.20
CA SER A 173 12.40 -4.60 10.19
C SER A 173 12.05 -5.74 11.14
N LEU A 174 11.16 -5.47 12.09
CA LEU A 174 10.62 -6.45 13.04
C LEU A 174 9.17 -6.81 12.70
N ASP A 175 8.68 -6.32 11.57
CA ASP A 175 7.29 -6.39 11.16
C ASP A 175 7.09 -7.39 10.02
N ASP A 176 5.84 -7.82 9.84
CA ASP A 176 5.45 -8.72 8.77
C ASP A 176 5.67 -8.04 7.41
N THR A 177 6.54 -8.64 6.61
CA THR A 177 6.92 -8.10 5.31
C THR A 177 6.30 -8.91 4.17
N SER A 178 5.33 -8.32 3.49
CA SER A 178 4.69 -8.89 2.30
C SER A 178 5.06 -8.08 1.06
N VAL A 179 5.51 -8.76 -0.01
CA VAL A 179 5.94 -8.12 -1.26
C VAL A 179 5.38 -8.86 -2.47
N MET A 180 4.74 -8.12 -3.38
CA MET A 180 4.27 -8.59 -4.68
C MET A 180 4.95 -7.78 -5.79
N LEU A 181 5.52 -8.50 -6.76
CA LEU A 181 6.16 -7.93 -7.94
C LEU A 181 5.41 -8.34 -9.21
N ILE A 182 5.06 -7.35 -10.04
CA ILE A 182 4.34 -7.56 -11.30
C ILE A 182 5.20 -7.01 -12.44
N LYS A 183 5.54 -7.84 -13.42
CA LYS A 183 6.21 -7.42 -14.67
C LYS A 183 5.16 -6.80 -15.60
N LEU A 184 5.32 -5.52 -15.95
CA LEU A 184 4.28 -4.76 -16.65
C LEU A 184 4.31 -4.90 -18.18
N LYS A 185 5.47 -5.25 -18.76
CA LYS A 185 5.66 -5.35 -20.22
C LYS A 185 4.71 -6.33 -20.92
N GLN A 186 4.16 -7.30 -20.20
CA GLN A 186 3.22 -8.28 -20.75
C GLN A 186 1.76 -7.77 -20.83
N TYR A 187 1.50 -6.53 -20.38
CA TYR A 187 0.15 -5.94 -20.30
C TYR A 187 -0.01 -4.66 -21.12
N ILE A 188 0.94 -4.37 -22.02
CA ILE A 188 0.90 -3.23 -22.94
C ILE A 188 -0.08 -3.51 -24.08
#